data_AF-L9LCF4-F1
#
_entry.id   AF-L9LCF4-F1
#
_cell.length_a   1.000
_cell.length_b   1.000
_cell.length_c   1.000
_cell.angle_alpha   90.00
_cell.angle_beta   90.00
_cell.angle_gamma   90.00
#
_symmetry.space_group_name_H-M   'P 1'
#
loop_
_entity.id
_entity.type
_entity.pdbx_description
1 polymer ?
#
loop_
_entity_poly.entity_id
_entity_poly.type
_entity_poly.pdbx_seq_one_letter_code
_entity_poly.pdbx_strand_id
1 'polypeptide(L)'
;MREALVDQGEAFSGRGLITITDSIFQGTGVFFTSGKSWKVLWQFCMTTMKDFGMGKHSIEERIKEEVQCLVKELQKYQGAYLDPTFLFRSISVNIVCSIIFGERFHYLDPKFLQLLNLLKDTFIIFSSFYAQVFELLSGILKHFPGPQIRMYSNIQEMKALIAESIERHQETLDPSAPQDFIDAFLICMDKARARLDWGCVGKKAMDMVQTH
;
A
#
# COMPACT_ATOMS: atom_id res chain seq x y z
N MET A 1 -5.17 26.73 7.16
CA MET A 1 -5.35 25.40 6.52
C MET A 1 -6.40 25.42 5.42
N ARG A 2 -7.66 25.81 5.69
CA ARG A 2 -8.71 25.87 4.65
C ARG A 2 -8.32 26.74 3.45
N GLU A 3 -7.85 27.96 3.70
CA GLU A 3 -7.46 28.88 2.62
C GLU A 3 -6.37 28.31 1.69
N ALA A 4 -5.32 27.71 2.26
CA ALA A 4 -4.26 27.09 1.47
C ALA A 4 -4.70 25.79 0.76
N LEU A 5 -5.40 24.88 1.47
CA LEU A 5 -5.69 23.53 0.97
C LEU A 5 -6.99 23.41 0.18
N VAL A 6 -7.91 24.36 0.33
CA VAL A 6 -9.22 24.38 -0.36
C VAL A 6 -9.25 25.54 -1.35
N ASP A 7 -9.07 26.77 -0.88
CA ASP A 7 -9.27 27.95 -1.72
C ASP A 7 -8.10 28.13 -2.72
N GLN A 8 -6.88 27.76 -2.31
CA GLN A 8 -5.67 27.72 -3.16
C GLN A 8 -5.20 26.30 -3.47
N GLY A 9 -6.13 25.33 -3.48
CA GLY A 9 -5.82 23.90 -3.56
C GLY A 9 -4.94 23.51 -4.75
N GLU A 10 -5.03 24.19 -5.90
CA GLU A 10 -4.15 23.92 -7.04
C GLU A 10 -2.68 24.21 -6.73
N ALA A 11 -2.38 25.36 -6.11
CA ALA A 11 -1.03 25.77 -5.74
C ALA A 11 -0.42 24.90 -4.62
N PHE A 12 -1.26 24.39 -3.70
CA PHE A 12 -0.82 23.55 -2.57
C PHE A 12 -1.06 22.05 -2.78
N SER A 13 -1.43 21.62 -4.00
CA SER A 13 -1.70 20.20 -4.30
C SER A 13 -0.44 19.33 -4.42
N GLY A 14 0.74 19.95 -4.46
CA GLY A 14 2.03 19.24 -4.59
C GLY A 14 2.30 18.27 -3.44
N ARG A 15 3.09 17.23 -3.70
CA ARG A 15 3.58 16.31 -2.66
C ARG A 15 4.93 16.77 -2.16
N GLY A 16 5.03 16.98 -0.85
CA GLY A 16 6.30 17.20 -0.18
C GLY A 16 7.19 15.97 -0.32
N LEU A 17 8.50 16.22 -0.39
CA LEU A 17 9.49 15.16 -0.31
C LEU A 17 9.50 14.60 1.12
N ILE A 18 9.58 13.28 1.25
CA ILE A 18 9.86 12.61 2.52
C ILE A 18 11.16 11.85 2.33
N THR A 19 12.26 12.43 2.80
CA THR A 19 13.62 12.05 2.40
C THR A 19 13.97 10.61 2.76
N ILE A 20 13.49 10.10 3.89
CA ILE A 20 13.76 8.72 4.33
C ILE A 20 13.14 7.65 3.42
N THR A 21 12.10 8.03 2.67
CA THR A 21 11.39 7.16 1.72
C THR A 21 11.81 7.39 0.27
N ASP A 22 12.45 8.52 -0.04
CA ASP A 22 12.73 8.95 -1.40
C ASP A 22 13.66 8.00 -2.16
N SER A 23 14.66 7.44 -1.50
CA SER A 23 15.58 6.47 -2.10
C SER A 23 14.87 5.21 -2.65
N ILE A 24 13.70 4.88 -2.09
CA ILE A 24 12.95 3.66 -2.39
C ILE A 24 11.84 3.90 -3.41
N PHE A 25 11.07 4.98 -3.21
CA PHE A 25 9.92 5.29 -4.05
C PHE A 25 10.27 6.19 -5.22
N GLN A 26 11.31 7.02 -5.12
CA GLN A 26 11.82 7.89 -6.19
C GLN A 26 10.70 8.69 -6.89
N GLY A 27 9.75 9.21 -6.10
CA GLY A 27 8.57 9.93 -6.60
C GLY A 27 7.52 9.06 -7.30
N THR A 28 7.52 7.75 -7.08
CA THR A 28 6.58 6.78 -7.66
C THR A 28 5.48 6.41 -6.66
N GLY A 29 4.31 6.03 -7.17
CA GLY A 29 3.16 5.65 -6.36
C GLY A 29 2.29 6.84 -5.97
N VAL A 30 1.04 6.55 -5.63
CA VAL A 30 0.00 7.58 -5.45
C VAL A 30 0.28 8.58 -4.32
N PHE A 31 1.10 8.19 -3.33
CA PHE A 31 1.47 9.04 -2.20
C PHE A 31 2.63 9.99 -2.51
N PHE A 32 3.61 9.56 -3.30
CA PHE A 32 4.86 10.32 -3.52
C PHE A 32 4.93 11.01 -4.89
N THR A 33 4.14 10.57 -5.86
CA THR A 33 4.08 11.20 -7.18
C THR A 33 3.35 12.55 -7.13
N SER A 34 3.78 13.50 -7.97
CA SER A 34 3.14 14.82 -8.16
C SER A 34 2.74 15.06 -9.63
N GLY A 35 1.96 16.11 -9.88
CA GLY A 35 1.63 16.59 -11.23
C GLY A 35 0.65 15.69 -11.99
N LYS A 36 0.82 15.59 -13.31
CA LYS A 36 -0.09 14.83 -14.20
C LYS A 36 -0.15 13.35 -13.81
N SER A 37 1.00 12.74 -13.53
CA SER A 37 1.09 11.33 -13.13
C SER A 37 0.31 11.04 -11.84
N TRP A 38 0.35 11.97 -10.87
CA TRP A 38 -0.44 11.85 -9.65
C TRP A 38 -1.94 11.88 -9.95
N LYS A 39 -2.42 12.82 -10.79
CA LYS A 39 -3.84 12.90 -11.15
C LYS A 39 -4.33 11.61 -11.80
N VAL A 40 -3.55 11.04 -12.72
CA VAL A 40 -3.89 9.77 -13.40
C VAL A 40 -3.93 8.60 -12.40
N LEU A 41 -2.89 8.43 -11.58
CA LEU A 41 -2.84 7.35 -10.59
C LEU A 41 -3.94 7.49 -9.53
N TRP A 42 -4.17 8.70 -9.02
CA TRP A 42 -5.21 8.98 -8.04
C TRP A 42 -6.61 8.69 -8.61
N GLN A 43 -6.88 9.15 -9.83
CA GLN A 43 -8.16 8.88 -10.49
C GLN A 43 -8.38 7.39 -10.71
N PHE A 44 -7.35 6.65 -11.16
CA PHE A 44 -7.40 5.20 -11.26
C PHE A 44 -7.71 4.57 -9.89
N CYS A 45 -6.89 4.82 -8.87
CA CYS A 45 -7.08 4.21 -7.55
C CYS A 45 -8.48 4.49 -6.98
N MET A 46 -8.95 5.74 -7.05
CA MET A 46 -10.27 6.11 -6.52
C MET A 46 -11.42 5.48 -7.30
N THR A 47 -11.27 5.29 -8.61
CA THR A 47 -12.29 4.62 -9.44
C THR A 47 -12.31 3.14 -9.11
N THR A 48 -11.15 2.48 -9.14
CA THR A 48 -10.99 1.06 -8.83
C THR A 48 -11.47 0.72 -7.41
N MET A 49 -11.11 1.52 -6.40
CA MET A 49 -11.59 1.31 -5.03
C MET A 49 -13.12 1.43 -4.93
N LYS A 50 -13.75 2.36 -5.66
CA LYS A 50 -15.23 2.49 -5.71
C LYS A 50 -15.91 1.32 -6.42
N ASP A 51 -15.24 0.73 -7.41
CA ASP A 51 -15.74 -0.43 -8.15
C ASP A 51 -15.67 -1.68 -7.26
N PHE A 52 -14.61 -1.83 -6.47
CA PHE A 52 -14.47 -2.91 -5.46
C PHE A 52 -15.14 -2.62 -4.12
N GLY A 53 -16.01 -1.62 -4.06
CA GLY A 53 -16.95 -1.45 -2.95
C GLY A 53 -16.64 -0.37 -1.94
N MET A 54 -15.55 0.37 -2.08
CA MET A 54 -15.26 1.49 -1.18
C MET A 54 -16.38 2.55 -1.30
N GLY A 55 -17.20 2.66 -0.24
CA GLY A 55 -18.40 3.50 -0.22
C GLY A 55 -19.69 2.85 -0.75
N LYS A 56 -19.71 1.53 -0.96
CA LYS A 56 -20.89 0.72 -1.34
C LYS A 56 -21.07 -0.49 -0.41
N HIS A 57 -22.17 -1.25 -0.57
CA HIS A 57 -22.45 -2.43 0.25
C HIS A 57 -21.39 -3.54 0.19
N SER A 58 -20.58 -3.64 -0.87
CA SER A 58 -19.59 -4.72 -1.00
C SER A 58 -18.37 -4.59 -0.06
N ILE A 59 -17.96 -3.37 0.36
CA ILE A 59 -16.95 -3.26 1.44
C ILE A 59 -17.54 -3.57 2.81
N GLU A 60 -18.83 -3.27 3.01
CA GLU A 60 -19.55 -3.59 4.24
C GLU A 60 -19.59 -5.10 4.47
N GLU A 61 -19.77 -5.90 3.42
CA GLU A 61 -19.73 -7.37 3.48
C GLU A 61 -18.35 -7.87 3.90
N ARG A 62 -17.27 -7.36 3.32
CA ARG A 62 -15.88 -7.70 3.69
C ARG A 62 -15.58 -7.34 5.15
N ILE A 63 -16.05 -6.17 5.60
CA ILE A 63 -15.91 -5.75 7.00
C ILE A 63 -16.72 -6.67 7.93
N LYS A 64 -17.96 -7.01 7.57
CA LYS A 64 -18.80 -7.93 8.36
C LYS A 64 -18.16 -9.31 8.47
N GLU A 65 -17.62 -9.84 7.38
CA GLU A 65 -16.88 -11.10 7.38
C GLU A 65 -15.68 -11.04 8.34
N GLU A 66 -14.88 -9.98 8.27
CA GLU A 66 -13.74 -9.79 9.16
C GLU A 66 -14.15 -9.70 10.64
N VAL A 67 -15.23 -8.97 10.93
CA VAL A 67 -15.78 -8.84 12.28
C VAL A 67 -16.27 -10.19 12.80
N GLN A 68 -16.90 -11.03 11.95
CA GLN A 68 -17.29 -12.38 12.34
C GLN A 68 -16.06 -13.26 12.67
N CYS A 69 -14.99 -13.15 11.89
CA CYS A 69 -13.72 -13.82 12.19
C CYS A 69 -13.12 -13.33 13.52
N LEU A 70 -13.11 -12.02 13.76
CA LEU A 70 -12.62 -11.43 15.00
C LEU A 70 -13.41 -11.92 16.22
N VAL A 71 -14.74 -11.93 16.16
CA VAL A 71 -15.59 -12.40 17.26
C VAL A 71 -15.30 -13.86 17.58
N LYS A 72 -15.16 -14.72 16.56
CA LYS A 72 -14.78 -16.13 16.75
C LYS A 72 -13.41 -16.26 17.41
N GLU A 73 -12.45 -15.41 17.05
CA GLU A 73 -11.11 -15.43 17.66
C GLU A 73 -11.15 -14.98 19.12
N LEU A 74 -11.87 -13.90 19.43
CA LEU A 74 -12.03 -13.37 20.79
C LEU A 74 -12.72 -14.39 21.72
N GLN A 75 -13.70 -15.14 21.21
CA GLN A 75 -14.37 -16.19 21.98
C GLN A 75 -13.42 -17.29 22.49
N LYS A 76 -12.31 -17.56 21.79
CA LYS A 76 -11.31 -18.56 22.20
C LYS A 76 -10.59 -18.18 23.49
N TYR A 77 -10.51 -16.89 23.82
CA TYR A 77 -9.82 -16.40 25.01
C TYR A 77 -10.63 -16.55 26.29
N GLN A 78 -11.94 -16.85 26.21
CA GLN A 78 -12.81 -17.16 27.36
C GLN A 78 -12.72 -16.15 28.53
N GLY A 79 -12.53 -14.86 28.22
CA GLY A 79 -12.42 -13.79 29.23
C GLY A 79 -11.02 -13.62 29.84
N ALA A 80 -10.00 -14.33 29.36
CA ALA A 80 -8.61 -14.09 29.72
C ALA A 80 -8.15 -12.69 29.26
N TYR A 81 -7.15 -12.14 29.98
CA TYR A 81 -6.50 -10.91 29.57
C TYR A 81 -5.85 -11.08 28.19
N LEU A 82 -6.10 -10.12 27.30
CA LEU A 82 -5.63 -10.10 25.93
C LEU A 82 -5.16 -8.70 25.59
N ASP A 83 -3.98 -8.58 24.99
CA ASP A 83 -3.58 -7.37 24.26
C ASP A 83 -4.27 -7.39 22.87
N PRO A 84 -5.25 -6.51 22.62
CA PRO A 84 -6.01 -6.52 21.38
C PRO A 84 -5.25 -5.87 20.21
N THR A 85 -4.08 -5.27 20.46
CA THR A 85 -3.29 -4.53 19.45
C THR A 85 -3.00 -5.41 18.24
N PHE A 86 -2.64 -6.67 18.47
CA PHE A 86 -2.41 -7.63 17.38
C PHE A 86 -3.66 -7.84 16.54
N LEU A 87 -4.80 -8.13 17.17
CA LEU A 87 -6.06 -8.42 16.47
C LEU A 87 -6.56 -7.22 15.69
N PHE A 88 -6.56 -6.02 16.27
CA PHE A 88 -7.01 -4.81 15.58
C PHE A 88 -6.14 -4.45 14.37
N ARG A 89 -4.83 -4.65 14.48
CA ARG A 89 -3.91 -4.50 13.35
C ARG A 89 -4.19 -5.56 12.28
N SER A 90 -4.39 -6.81 12.68
CA SER A 90 -4.69 -7.92 11.77
C SER A 90 -5.98 -7.68 10.98
N ILE A 91 -7.09 -7.32 11.63
CA ILE A 91 -8.35 -7.05 10.91
C ILE A 91 -8.22 -5.87 9.94
N SER A 92 -7.52 -4.81 10.34
CA SER A 92 -7.38 -3.60 9.52
C SER A 92 -6.57 -3.90 8.25
N VAL A 93 -5.47 -4.65 8.40
CA VAL A 93 -4.65 -5.05 7.26
C VAL A 93 -5.39 -6.08 6.40
N ASN A 94 -6.14 -7.03 6.97
CA ASN A 94 -6.88 -8.02 6.20
C ASN A 94 -7.99 -7.39 5.33
N ILE A 95 -8.70 -6.37 5.83
CA ILE A 95 -9.69 -5.65 5.00
C ILE A 95 -8.99 -5.06 3.77
N VAL A 96 -7.84 -4.43 3.94
CA VAL A 96 -7.05 -3.87 2.83
C VAL A 96 -6.54 -4.99 1.91
N CYS A 97 -6.01 -6.07 2.46
CA CYS A 97 -5.57 -7.24 1.69
C CYS A 97 -6.70 -7.82 0.84
N SER A 98 -7.92 -7.91 1.37
CA SER A 98 -9.06 -8.44 0.62
C SER A 98 -9.44 -7.59 -0.59
N ILE A 99 -9.17 -6.29 -0.55
CA ILE A 99 -9.41 -5.35 -1.66
C ILE A 99 -8.25 -5.41 -2.66
N ILE A 100 -7.01 -5.55 -2.17
CA ILE A 100 -5.82 -5.52 -3.01
C ILE A 100 -5.57 -6.87 -3.70
N PHE A 101 -5.62 -7.96 -2.95
CA PHE A 101 -5.28 -9.32 -3.36
C PHE A 101 -6.50 -10.22 -3.59
N GLY A 102 -7.71 -9.67 -3.45
CA GLY A 102 -8.97 -10.43 -3.55
C GLY A 102 -9.25 -11.37 -2.37
N GLU A 103 -8.24 -11.68 -1.56
CA GLU A 103 -8.30 -12.70 -0.51
C GLU A 103 -7.97 -12.17 0.89
N ARG A 104 -8.47 -12.89 1.89
CA ARG A 104 -8.15 -12.64 3.30
C ARG A 104 -7.18 -13.68 3.83
N PHE A 105 -6.31 -13.27 4.74
CA PHE A 105 -5.34 -14.19 5.36
C PHE A 105 -5.82 -14.69 6.71
N HIS A 106 -5.49 -15.94 7.03
CA HIS A 106 -5.63 -16.45 8.38
C HIS A 106 -4.71 -15.65 9.33
N TYR A 107 -5.13 -15.35 10.56
CA TYR A 107 -4.35 -14.49 11.48
C TYR A 107 -2.98 -15.06 11.84
N LEU A 108 -2.84 -16.38 11.77
CA LEU A 108 -1.58 -17.10 12.03
C LEU A 108 -0.87 -17.53 10.74
N ASP A 109 -1.32 -17.08 9.57
CA ASP A 109 -0.62 -17.35 8.32
C ASP A 109 0.79 -16.72 8.36
N PRO A 110 1.87 -17.49 8.06
CA PRO A 110 3.23 -16.98 8.16
C PRO A 110 3.51 -15.77 7.27
N LYS A 111 2.98 -15.73 6.03
CA LYS A 111 3.19 -14.60 5.12
C LYS A 111 2.46 -13.36 5.63
N PHE A 112 1.26 -13.53 6.18
CA PHE A 112 0.51 -12.44 6.78
C PHE A 112 1.19 -11.88 8.04
N LEU A 113 1.69 -12.76 8.91
CA LEU A 113 2.47 -12.36 10.09
C LEU A 113 3.75 -11.61 9.68
N GLN A 114 4.42 -12.05 8.62
CA GLN A 114 5.58 -11.34 8.06
C GLN A 114 5.17 -9.93 7.59
N LEU A 115 4.11 -9.81 6.78
CA LEU A 115 3.59 -8.51 6.32
C LEU A 115 3.25 -7.57 7.50
N LEU A 116 2.56 -8.07 8.53
CA LEU A 116 2.22 -7.30 9.72
C LEU A 116 3.45 -6.80 10.49
N ASN A 117 4.52 -7.61 10.54
CA ASN A 117 5.77 -7.23 11.20
C ASN A 117 6.53 -6.18 10.37
N LEU A 118 6.61 -6.36 9.05
CA LEU A 118 7.24 -5.40 8.14
C LEU A 118 6.55 -4.04 8.21
N LEU A 119 5.21 -4.01 8.19
CA LEU A 119 4.42 -2.78 8.34
C LEU A 119 4.67 -2.10 9.69
N LYS A 120 4.65 -2.88 10.78
CA LYS A 120 4.88 -2.36 12.13
C LYS A 120 6.27 -1.73 12.26
N ASP A 121 7.30 -2.46 11.86
CA ASP A 121 8.68 -2.02 12.00
C ASP A 121 8.95 -0.78 11.13
N THR A 122 8.40 -0.75 9.92
CA THR A 122 8.46 0.42 9.03
C THR A 122 7.78 1.63 9.67
N PHE A 123 6.59 1.45 10.25
CA PHE A 123 5.85 2.52 10.92
C PHE A 123 6.61 3.06 12.15
N ILE A 124 7.19 2.18 12.96
CA ILE A 124 8.01 2.58 14.12
C ILE A 124 9.19 3.43 13.68
N ILE A 125 9.95 3.00 12.66
CA ILE A 125 11.10 3.76 12.15
C ILE A 125 10.64 5.11 11.60
N PHE A 126 9.56 5.11 10.81
CA PHE A 126 9.01 6.31 10.20
C PHE A 126 8.56 7.36 11.24
N SER A 127 7.98 6.91 12.36
CA SER A 127 7.54 7.79 13.46
C SER A 127 8.64 8.19 14.44
N SER A 128 9.86 7.67 14.28
CA SER A 128 10.94 7.86 15.24
C SER A 128 11.56 9.25 15.21
N PHE A 129 12.22 9.66 16.30
CA PHE A 129 13.06 10.87 16.31
C PHE A 129 14.16 10.80 15.23
N TYR A 130 14.70 9.61 14.97
CA TYR A 130 15.68 9.42 13.91
C TYR A 130 15.16 9.85 12.54
N ALA A 131 13.92 9.51 12.18
CA ALA A 131 13.32 9.92 10.91
C ALA A 131 13.20 11.44 10.78
N GLN A 132 12.91 12.15 11.88
CA GLN A 132 12.86 13.62 11.89
C GLN A 132 14.25 14.23 11.68
N VAL A 133 15.28 13.67 12.31
CA VAL A 133 16.67 14.10 12.10
C VAL A 133 17.13 13.76 10.68
N PHE A 134 16.73 12.60 10.15
CA PHE A 134 17.01 12.20 8.77
C PHE A 134 16.39 13.19 7.78
N GLU A 135 15.18 13.69 8.04
CA GLU A 135 14.54 14.71 7.20
C GLU A 135 15.37 15.99 7.08
N LEU A 136 15.99 16.42 8.18
CA LEU A 136 16.82 17.64 8.21
C LEU A 136 18.23 17.42 7.66
N LEU A 137 18.82 16.24 7.89
CA LEU A 137 20.24 15.96 7.65
C LEU A 137 20.47 14.80 6.67
N SER A 138 19.50 14.50 5.80
CA SER A 138 19.55 13.40 4.82
C SER A 138 20.80 13.45 3.94
N GLY A 139 21.28 14.64 3.58
CA GLY A 139 22.50 14.84 2.80
C GLY A 139 23.76 14.22 3.43
N ILE A 140 23.80 14.13 4.76
CA ILE A 140 24.90 13.50 5.52
C ILE A 140 24.51 12.08 5.91
N LEU A 141 23.36 11.91 6.58
CA LEU A 141 22.97 10.67 7.23
C LEU A 141 22.72 9.51 6.26
N LYS A 142 22.39 9.78 4.99
CA LYS A 142 22.24 8.72 3.97
C LYS A 142 23.52 7.90 3.75
N HIS A 143 24.69 8.44 4.09
CA HIS A 143 25.99 7.76 3.90
C HIS A 143 26.41 6.94 5.13
N PHE A 144 25.70 7.04 6.25
CA PHE A 144 26.01 6.32 7.49
C PHE A 144 25.01 5.20 7.74
N PRO A 145 25.42 4.08 8.35
CA PRO A 145 24.48 3.03 8.73
C PRO A 145 23.49 3.53 9.79
N GLY A 146 22.23 3.13 9.66
CA GLY A 146 21.18 3.51 10.60
C GLY A 146 19.82 2.86 10.32
N PRO A 147 18.78 3.25 11.07
CA PRO A 147 17.42 2.71 10.94
C PRO A 147 16.83 2.77 9.52
N GLN A 148 17.25 3.73 8.69
CA GLN A 148 16.83 3.85 7.29
C GLN A 148 17.22 2.62 6.44
N ILE A 149 18.31 1.92 6.78
CA ILE A 149 18.70 0.67 6.07
C ILE A 149 17.70 -0.44 6.38
N ARG A 150 17.27 -0.56 7.64
CA ARG A 150 16.22 -1.52 8.02
C ARG A 150 14.90 -1.17 7.35
N MET A 151 14.54 0.10 7.30
CA MET A 151 13.35 0.56 6.58
C MET A 151 13.40 0.21 5.09
N TYR A 152 14.56 0.38 4.46
CA TYR A 152 14.79 -0.05 3.07
C TYR A 152 14.56 -1.56 2.91
N SER A 153 15.20 -2.39 3.73
CA SER A 153 15.03 -3.85 3.71
C SER A 153 13.58 -4.25 3.86
N ASN A 154 12.88 -3.67 4.83
CA ASN A 154 11.47 -3.97 5.07
C ASN A 154 10.60 -3.67 3.86
N ILE A 155 10.83 -2.53 3.19
CA ILE A 155 10.05 -2.17 2.01
C ILE A 155 10.38 -3.08 0.82
N GLN A 156 11.63 -3.51 0.66
CA GLN A 156 11.97 -4.50 -0.38
C GLN A 156 11.30 -5.84 -0.13
N GLU A 157 11.26 -6.34 1.10
CA GLU A 157 10.51 -7.56 1.44
C GLU A 157 9.01 -7.40 1.18
N MET A 158 8.41 -6.25 1.53
CA MET A 158 7.01 -5.98 1.21
C MET A 158 6.76 -5.94 -0.31
N LYS A 159 7.67 -5.37 -1.10
CA LYS A 159 7.59 -5.39 -2.56
C LYS A 159 7.65 -6.80 -3.12
N ALA A 160 8.51 -7.67 -2.57
CA ALA A 160 8.61 -9.06 -2.99
C ALA A 160 7.29 -9.83 -2.75
N LEU A 161 6.64 -9.62 -1.60
CA LEU A 161 5.32 -10.22 -1.31
C LEU A 161 4.25 -9.74 -2.31
N ILE A 162 4.27 -8.46 -2.67
CA ILE A 162 3.34 -7.91 -3.66
C ILE A 162 3.66 -8.47 -5.05
N ALA A 163 4.93 -8.59 -5.43
CA ALA A 163 5.36 -9.13 -6.71
C ALA A 163 4.92 -10.59 -6.88
N GLU A 164 5.12 -11.43 -5.86
CA GLU A 164 4.60 -12.82 -5.86
C GLU A 164 3.09 -12.84 -6.08
N SER A 165 2.34 -11.93 -5.44
CA SER A 165 0.91 -11.85 -5.67
C SER A 165 0.58 -11.42 -7.10
N ILE A 166 1.28 -10.43 -7.65
CA ILE A 166 1.07 -9.96 -9.03
C ILE A 166 1.30 -11.10 -10.03
N GLU A 167 2.36 -11.90 -9.86
CA GLU A 167 2.65 -13.05 -10.72
C GLU A 167 1.49 -14.05 -10.73
N ARG A 168 0.95 -14.41 -9.56
CA ARG A 168 -0.23 -15.29 -9.49
C ARG A 168 -1.44 -14.71 -10.21
N HIS A 169 -1.70 -13.41 -10.06
CA HIS A 169 -2.84 -12.77 -10.71
C HIS A 169 -2.65 -12.75 -12.23
N GLN A 170 -1.43 -12.57 -12.73
CA GLN A 170 -1.14 -12.64 -14.17
C GLN A 170 -1.43 -14.02 -14.77
N GLU A 171 -1.20 -15.10 -14.02
CA GLU A 171 -1.48 -16.47 -14.46
C GLU A 171 -2.98 -16.77 -14.55
N THR A 172 -3.79 -16.17 -13.68
CA THR A 172 -5.24 -16.45 -13.55
C THR A 172 -6.13 -15.30 -14.04
N LEU A 173 -5.57 -14.26 -14.64
CA LEU A 173 -6.30 -13.04 -15.00
C LEU A 173 -7.42 -13.32 -16.01
N ASP A 174 -8.65 -12.98 -15.64
CA ASP A 174 -9.78 -12.86 -16.57
C ASP A 174 -10.06 -11.38 -16.86
N PRO A 175 -9.72 -10.86 -18.05
CA PRO A 175 -9.95 -9.46 -18.40
C PRO A 175 -11.42 -9.03 -18.39
N SER A 176 -12.36 -9.99 -18.43
CA SER A 176 -13.80 -9.72 -18.43
C SER A 176 -14.39 -9.58 -17.03
N ALA A 177 -13.70 -10.09 -16.00
CA ALA A 177 -14.18 -10.15 -14.62
C ALA A 177 -13.05 -9.93 -13.60
N PRO A 178 -12.53 -8.69 -13.47
CA PRO A 178 -11.48 -8.40 -12.48
C PRO A 178 -12.00 -8.60 -11.05
N GLN A 179 -11.24 -9.32 -10.24
CA GLN A 179 -11.67 -9.72 -8.89
C GLN A 179 -11.21 -8.76 -7.79
N ASP A 180 -10.12 -8.04 -8.05
CA ASP A 180 -9.48 -7.15 -7.09
C ASP A 180 -8.68 -6.01 -7.76
N PHE A 181 -8.03 -5.22 -6.91
CA PHE A 181 -7.23 -4.09 -7.34
C PHE A 181 -6.08 -4.48 -8.28
N ILE A 182 -5.42 -5.62 -8.05
CA ILE A 182 -4.28 -6.06 -8.88
C ILE A 182 -4.79 -6.41 -10.28
N ASP A 183 -5.87 -7.17 -10.41
CA ASP A 183 -6.47 -7.50 -11.70
C ASP A 183 -6.84 -6.24 -12.48
N ALA A 184 -7.53 -5.31 -11.83
CA ALA A 184 -7.93 -4.05 -12.44
C ALA A 184 -6.71 -3.20 -12.88
N PHE A 185 -5.63 -3.25 -12.09
CA PHE A 185 -4.38 -2.56 -12.43
C PHE A 185 -3.68 -3.20 -13.63
N LEU A 186 -3.60 -4.53 -13.68
CA LEU A 186 -3.02 -5.27 -14.81
C LEU A 186 -3.80 -4.99 -16.11
N ILE A 187 -5.13 -5.06 -16.09
CA ILE A 187 -5.98 -4.74 -17.25
C ILE A 187 -5.80 -3.29 -17.70
N CYS A 188 -5.70 -2.35 -16.74
CA CYS A 188 -5.45 -0.95 -17.04
C CYS A 188 -4.08 -0.76 -17.72
N MET A 189 -3.05 -1.44 -17.23
CA MET A 189 -1.71 -1.41 -17.81
C MET A 189 -1.67 -1.96 -19.24
N ASP A 190 -2.36 -3.06 -19.52
CA ASP A 190 -2.40 -3.63 -20.87
C ASP A 190 -3.12 -2.70 -21.86
N LYS A 191 -4.24 -2.10 -21.45
CA LYS A 191 -4.95 -1.08 -22.24
C LYS A 191 -4.08 0.15 -22.49
N ALA A 192 -3.30 0.57 -21.49
CA ALA A 192 -2.36 1.67 -21.60
C ALA A 192 -1.20 1.37 -22.57
N ARG A 193 -0.63 0.17 -22.50
CA ARG A 193 0.45 -0.29 -23.38
C ARG A 193 -0.02 -0.36 -24.84
N ALA A 194 -1.25 -0.82 -25.09
CA ALA A 194 -1.84 -0.90 -26.43
C ALA A 194 -2.11 0.47 -27.07
N ARG A 195 -2.27 1.53 -26.27
CA ARG A 195 -2.61 2.88 -26.76
C ARG A 195 -1.39 3.75 -27.13
N LEU A 196 -0.15 3.28 -26.94
CA LEU A 196 1.10 4.05 -27.13
C LEU A 196 1.17 5.38 -26.33
N ASP A 197 0.20 5.65 -25.44
CA ASP A 197 0.04 6.93 -24.74
C ASP A 197 0.74 6.96 -23.36
N TRP A 198 1.29 5.81 -22.93
CA TRP A 198 1.97 5.64 -21.64
C TRP A 198 3.50 5.72 -21.76
N GLY A 199 4.01 6.86 -22.23
CA GLY A 199 5.44 7.19 -22.12
C GLY A 199 5.91 7.33 -20.67
N CYS A 200 7.19 7.02 -20.40
CA CYS A 200 8.02 7.16 -19.17
C CYS A 200 7.45 6.71 -17.80
N VAL A 201 6.18 6.91 -17.49
CA VAL A 201 5.55 6.66 -16.18
C VAL A 201 5.30 5.16 -15.97
N GLY A 202 4.91 4.44 -17.02
CA GLY A 202 4.62 2.99 -16.96
C GLY A 202 5.87 2.15 -16.89
N LYS A 203 6.95 2.63 -17.52
CA LYS A 203 8.27 2.03 -17.42
C LYS A 203 8.81 2.14 -15.99
N LYS A 204 8.70 3.30 -15.35
CA LYS A 204 9.08 3.47 -13.93
C LYS A 204 8.24 2.64 -12.95
N ALA A 205 6.95 2.48 -13.21
CA ALA A 205 6.09 1.61 -12.38
C ALA A 205 6.45 0.12 -12.52
N MET A 206 6.78 -0.34 -13.75
CA MET A 206 7.30 -1.69 -14.01
C MET A 206 8.68 -1.89 -13.39
N ASP A 207 9.61 -0.94 -13.58
CA ASP A 207 10.95 -0.98 -13.00
C ASP A 207 10.89 -1.08 -11.46
N MET A 208 9.87 -0.47 -10.83
CA MET A 208 9.68 -0.51 -9.38
C MET A 208 9.20 -1.87 -8.84
N VAL A 209 8.57 -2.70 -9.68
CA VAL A 209 8.18 -4.09 -9.37
C VAL A 209 9.26 -5.08 -9.79
N GLN A 210 10.06 -4.76 -10.82
CA GLN A 210 11.05 -5.66 -11.43
C GLN A 210 12.51 -5.41 -11.00
N THR A 211 12.83 -4.40 -10.19
CA THR A 211 14.22 -4.25 -9.66
C THR A 211 14.55 -5.34 -8.66
N HIS A 212 15.34 -6.31 -9.12
CA HIS A 212 16.14 -7.26 -8.32
C HIS A 212 17.19 -6.57 -7.44
#